data_AF-A0A7X4XRG3-F1
#
_entry.id   AF-A0A7X4XRG3-F1
#
_cell.length_a   1.000
_cell.length_b   1.000
_cell.length_c   1.000
_cell.angle_alpha   90.00
_cell.angle_beta   90.00
_cell.angle_gamma   90.00
#
_symmetry.space_group_name_H-M   'P 1'
#
loop_
_entity.id
_entity.type
_entity.pdbx_description
1 polymer ?
#
loop_
_entity_poly.entity_id
_entity_poly.type
_entity_poly.pdbx_seq_one_letter_code
_entity_poly.pdbx_strand_id
1 'polypeptide(L)'
;MKCRLKLTSIAASLLLAAFSVQAIEANLKINDLPHLTPEVQHETVSKRVTSRFTRSHYKHFSLDDAFSQAIFARYIGMLDYN
;
A
#
# COMPACT_ATOMS: atom_id res chain seq x y z
N MET A 1 18.16 -52.62 -4.87
CA MET A 1 17.14 -51.68 -5.41
C MET A 1 17.01 -50.38 -4.60
N LYS A 2 17.12 -50.39 -3.26
CA LYS A 2 16.98 -49.19 -2.39
C LYS A 2 18.00 -48.06 -2.63
N CYS A 3 19.23 -48.39 -3.05
CA CYS A 3 20.29 -47.39 -3.30
C CYS A 3 20.01 -46.53 -4.54
N ARG A 4 19.42 -47.12 -5.60
CA ARG A 4 19.06 -46.39 -6.83
C ARG A 4 17.92 -45.39 -6.59
N LEU A 5 16.96 -45.75 -5.72
CA LEU A 5 15.81 -44.90 -5.39
C LEU A 5 16.19 -43.64 -4.58
N LYS A 6 17.25 -43.74 -3.76
CA LYS A 6 17.83 -42.60 -3.03
C LYS A 6 18.57 -41.64 -3.96
N LEU A 7 19.29 -42.19 -4.94
CA LEU A 7 20.00 -41.39 -5.93
C LEU A 7 19.03 -40.61 -6.82
N THR A 8 17.92 -41.23 -7.24
CA THR A 8 16.89 -40.58 -8.05
C THR A 8 16.14 -39.49 -7.29
N SER A 9 15.90 -39.67 -5.99
CA SER A 9 15.26 -38.65 -5.16
C SER A 9 16.17 -37.43 -4.97
N ILE A 10 17.46 -37.64 -4.70
CA ILE A 10 18.45 -36.55 -4.60
C ILE A 10 18.54 -35.78 -5.93
N ALA A 11 18.64 -36.50 -7.06
CA ALA A 11 18.68 -35.88 -8.39
C ALA A 11 17.41 -35.07 -8.69
N ALA A 12 16.23 -35.59 -8.34
CA ALA A 12 14.97 -34.88 -8.51
C ALA A 12 14.89 -33.59 -7.66
N SER A 13 15.34 -33.64 -6.40
CA SER A 13 15.40 -32.44 -5.55
C SER A 13 16.41 -31.40 -6.04
N LEU A 14 17.56 -31.81 -6.59
CA LEU A 14 18.53 -30.92 -7.21
C LEU A 14 17.97 -30.25 -8.48
N LEU A 15 17.25 -31.02 -9.30
CA LEU A 15 16.57 -30.47 -10.48
C LEU A 15 15.49 -29.45 -10.10
N LEU A 16 14.70 -29.72 -9.06
CA LEU A 16 13.67 -28.78 -8.57
C LEU A 16 14.28 -27.51 -7.95
N ALA A 17 15.42 -27.63 -7.26
CA ALA A 17 16.12 -26.48 -6.68
C ALA A 17 16.89 -25.64 -7.71
N ALA A 18 17.24 -26.21 -8.87
CA ALA A 18 17.93 -25.50 -9.95
C ALA A 18 17.02 -24.49 -10.67
N PHE A 19 15.70 -24.68 -10.63
CA PHE A 19 14.74 -23.71 -11.13
C PHE A 19 14.35 -22.76 -10.00
N SER A 20 15.15 -21.72 -9.80
CA SER A 20 14.79 -20.60 -8.93
C SER A 20 13.51 -19.96 -9.46
N VAL A 21 12.52 -19.72 -8.60
CA VAL A 21 11.34 -18.90 -8.95
C VAL A 21 11.84 -17.48 -9.16
N GLN A 22 12.06 -17.10 -10.41
CA GLN A 22 12.44 -15.74 -10.77
C GLN A 22 11.18 -14.87 -10.66
N ALA A 23 11.23 -13.89 -9.76
CA ALA A 23 10.22 -12.84 -9.76
C ALA A 23 10.32 -12.10 -11.10
N ILE A 24 9.24 -12.09 -11.87
CA ILE A 24 9.13 -11.30 -13.09
C ILE A 24 9.24 -9.82 -12.66
N GLU A 25 10.13 -9.08 -13.32
CA GLU A 25 10.21 -7.64 -13.10
C GLU A 25 8.84 -7.00 -13.37
N ALA A 26 8.44 -6.06 -12.51
CA ALA A 26 7.18 -5.36 -12.66
C ALA A 26 7.16 -4.65 -14.02
N ASN A 27 6.36 -5.18 -14.96
CA ASN A 27 6.17 -4.62 -16.29
C ASN A 27 5.14 -3.48 -16.24
N LEU A 28 5.36 -2.51 -15.36
CA LEU A 28 4.53 -1.32 -15.24
C LEU A 28 5.43 -0.11 -15.49
N LYS A 29 5.17 0.57 -16.60
CA LYS A 29 5.77 1.87 -16.89
C LYS A 29 4.97 2.94 -16.15
N ILE A 30 5.60 4.08 -15.89
CA ILE A 30 4.93 5.24 -15.28
C ILE A 30 3.66 5.62 -16.05
N ASN A 31 3.69 5.51 -17.38
CA ASN A 31 2.56 5.80 -18.26
C ASN A 31 1.39 4.81 -18.15
N ASP A 32 1.61 3.63 -17.54
CA ASP A 32 0.56 2.64 -17.31
C ASP A 32 -0.25 2.94 -16.03
N LEU A 33 0.22 3.90 -15.20
CA LEU A 33 -0.48 4.30 -13.98
C LEU A 33 -1.68 5.21 -14.32
N PRO A 34 -2.87 4.95 -13.75
CA PRO A 34 -4.01 5.81 -13.94
C PRO A 34 -3.84 7.14 -13.19
N HIS A 35 -4.36 8.22 -13.77
CA HIS A 35 -4.48 9.49 -13.06
C HIS A 35 -5.66 9.42 -12.10
N LEU A 36 -5.39 9.39 -10.80
CA LEU A 36 -6.43 9.34 -9.77
C LEU A 36 -7.19 10.67 -9.71
N THR A 37 -8.52 10.61 -9.67
CA THR A 37 -9.39 11.77 -9.50
C THR A 37 -10.41 11.51 -8.40
N PRO A 38 -10.86 12.54 -7.66
CA PRO A 38 -11.92 12.37 -6.67
C PRO A 38 -13.24 11.94 -7.34
N GLU A 39 -13.91 10.95 -6.76
CA GLU A 39 -15.27 10.55 -7.14
C GLU A 39 -16.30 11.61 -6.71
N VAL A 40 -17.49 11.59 -7.33
CA VAL A 40 -18.54 12.62 -7.16
C VAL A 40 -18.96 12.78 -5.70
N GLN A 41 -18.99 11.70 -4.91
CA GLN A 41 -19.38 11.73 -3.51
C GLN A 41 -18.31 12.33 -2.58
N HIS A 42 -17.02 12.38 -2.98
CA HIS A 42 -15.93 12.76 -2.08
C HIS A 42 -16.07 14.19 -1.55
N GLU A 43 -16.60 15.11 -2.36
CA GLU A 43 -16.89 16.48 -1.91
C GLU A 43 -17.92 16.48 -0.77
N THR A 44 -19.01 15.74 -0.94
CA THR A 44 -20.09 15.65 0.06
C THR A 44 -19.60 14.95 1.33
N VAL A 45 -18.82 13.89 1.19
CA VAL A 45 -18.24 13.15 2.32
C VAL A 45 -17.27 14.03 3.10
N SER A 46 -16.36 14.74 2.44
CA SER A 46 -15.39 15.64 3.07
C SER A 46 -16.07 16.72 3.92
N LYS A 47 -17.15 17.34 3.40
CA LYS A 47 -17.96 18.32 4.15
C LYS A 47 -18.61 17.71 5.39
N ARG A 48 -19.19 16.49 5.26
CA ARG A 48 -19.86 15.79 6.38
C ARG A 48 -18.87 15.41 7.48
N VAL A 49 -17.72 14.86 7.12
CA VAL A 49 -16.66 14.46 8.05
C VAL A 49 -16.14 15.69 8.79
N THR A 50 -15.81 16.76 8.06
CA THR A 50 -15.33 18.02 8.65
C THR A 50 -16.35 18.59 9.64
N SER A 51 -17.63 18.68 9.24
CA SER A 51 -18.71 19.17 10.11
C SER A 51 -18.87 18.35 11.39
N ARG A 52 -18.76 17.01 11.30
CA ARG A 52 -18.86 16.14 12.48
C ARG A 52 -17.67 16.30 13.42
N PHE A 53 -16.46 16.36 12.88
CA PHE A 53 -15.25 16.48 13.69
C PHE A 53 -15.17 17.84 14.39
N THR A 54 -15.49 18.94 13.72
CA THR A 54 -15.40 20.27 14.34
C THR A 54 -16.52 20.55 15.35
N ARG A 55 -17.70 19.92 15.21
CA ARG A 55 -18.87 20.23 16.05
C ARG A 55 -19.19 19.21 17.14
N SER A 56 -18.76 17.96 16.99
CA SER A 56 -19.22 16.86 17.85
C SER A 56 -18.10 16.00 18.42
N HIS A 57 -16.85 16.35 18.18
CA HIS A 57 -15.71 15.66 18.77
C HIS A 57 -15.51 16.09 20.23
N TYR A 58 -15.11 15.16 21.10
CA TYR A 58 -14.89 15.43 22.53
C TYR A 58 -13.83 16.53 22.73
N LYS A 59 -12.72 16.44 22.02
CA LYS A 59 -11.71 17.51 21.98
C LYS A 59 -12.25 18.66 21.15
N HIS A 60 -12.40 19.82 21.76
CA HIS A 60 -12.60 21.08 21.04
C HIS A 60 -11.30 21.48 20.34
N PHE A 61 -11.40 21.78 19.04
CA PHE A 61 -10.31 22.30 18.24
C PHE A 61 -10.88 23.22 17.16
N SER A 62 -10.05 24.15 16.68
CA SER A 62 -10.35 24.96 15.51
C SER A 62 -9.63 24.37 14.30
N LEU A 63 -10.32 24.29 13.16
CA LEU A 63 -9.70 23.95 11.88
C LEU A 63 -9.11 25.22 11.27
N ASP A 64 -7.99 25.67 11.82
CA ASP A 64 -7.27 26.88 11.41
C ASP A 64 -5.98 26.54 10.62
N ASP A 65 -5.19 27.56 10.28
CA ASP A 65 -3.97 27.39 9.49
C ASP A 65 -2.93 26.52 10.21
N ALA A 66 -2.80 26.66 11.53
CA ALA A 66 -1.85 25.87 12.32
C ALA A 66 -2.25 24.39 12.36
N PHE A 67 -3.54 24.10 12.57
CA PHE A 67 -4.04 22.73 12.53
C PHE A 67 -3.95 22.14 11.11
N SER A 68 -4.19 22.95 10.08
CA SER A 68 -4.04 22.55 8.68
C SER A 68 -2.60 22.20 8.32
N GLN A 69 -1.62 22.94 8.85
CA GLN A 69 -0.20 22.61 8.70
C GLN A 69 0.14 21.26 9.35
N ALA A 70 -0.43 20.96 10.53
CA ALA A 70 -0.26 19.67 11.18
C ALA A 70 -0.92 18.52 10.40
N ILE A 71 -2.09 18.73 9.79
CA ILE A 71 -2.73 17.77 8.90
C ILE A 71 -1.83 17.50 7.69
N PHE A 72 -1.27 18.55 7.08
CA PHE A 72 -0.38 18.43 5.93
C PHE A 72 0.88 17.63 6.26
N ALA A 73 1.57 17.96 7.35
CA ALA A 73 2.75 17.21 7.80
C ALA A 73 2.42 15.73 8.06
N ARG A 74 1.26 15.45 8.68
CA ARG A 74 0.79 14.07 8.87
C ARG A 74 0.47 13.38 7.53
N TYR A 75 -0.10 14.09 6.56
CA TYR A 75 -0.38 13.55 5.24
C TYR A 75 0.89 13.13 4.50
N ILE A 76 1.93 13.97 4.53
CA ILE A 76 3.24 13.61 3.96
C ILE A 76 3.83 12.38 4.66
N GLY A 77 3.81 12.35 6.00
CA GLY A 77 4.29 11.17 6.74
C GLY A 77 3.46 9.89 6.54
N MET A 78 2.23 9.99 6.02
CA MET A 78 1.45 8.81 5.60
C MET A 78 1.79 8.35 4.18
N LEU A 79 2.18 9.28 3.30
CA LEU A 79 2.63 8.96 1.95
C LEU A 79 4.05 8.39 1.95
N ASP A 80 4.92 8.92 2.81
CA ASP A 80 6.33 8.56 2.89
C ASP A 80 6.75 8.48 4.37
N TYR A 81 6.64 7.29 4.94
CA TYR A 81 6.81 7.06 6.38
C TYR A 81 8.28 6.81 6.80
N ASN A 82 9.13 6.38 5.86
CA ASN A 82 10.50 5.93 6.14
C ASN A 82 11.52 7.07 6.01
#